data_AF-A0A9D2AB22-F1
#
_entry.id   AF-A0A9D2AB22-F1
#
_cell.length_a   1.000
_cell.length_b   1.000
_cell.length_c   1.000
_cell.angle_alpha   90.00
_cell.angle_beta   90.00
_cell.angle_gamma   90.00
#
_symmetry.space_group_name_H-M   'P 1'
#
loop_
_entity.id
_entity.type
_entity.pdbx_description
1 polymer ?
#
loop_
_entity_poly.entity_id
_entity_poly.type
_entity_poly.pdbx_seq_one_letter_code
_entity_poly.pdbx_strand_id
1 'polypeptide(L)'
;MIRESIERFLERYHIPRDAKFILAVSGGADSISMLHAFKYMNLRILALHCNFALRGKESDMDEQFVKRFCDTYGIAHSVRKFDTKGYAREHGLSIEMAARELRYAWFHEMKEKKKMDYIVVAHHADDVAETVLINFCRGTGIKGLTGIKPVNGDVLRPLLECSRADILQYITENQLGFRTDSTNNSLDYMRNKIRHKVIPVLKEINPSLLTTIAENCEALKETEQVFSYGIRMLQEEILDCEEDEILIDIKKTLSSPAPYTFLYETLRPFGFNKSQIRDILNSHDSTSGKQFPAGQHLLVKGRTYWRLYDTSKRVQYTLEIPEPGQYAVAGERFEIFFFPYTKEFEIPDDRNMACLDAEKVKFPLTLRNWQAGDYFCPIGMKKSKKKLSDFFTNQKFSARQKQECLLLLSGDKIAWVVGHRIDDRFKITPFTKKMLIVKLLKDSEMK
;
A
#
# COMPACT_ATOMS: atom_id res chain seq x y z
N MET A 1 13.18 -40.11 4.22
CA MET A 1 12.19 -39.05 4.55
C MET A 1 12.63 -37.62 4.18
N ILE A 2 13.57 -36.96 4.88
CA ILE A 2 13.90 -35.53 4.59
C ILE A 2 14.39 -35.30 3.14
N ARG A 3 15.30 -36.15 2.64
CA ARG A 3 15.79 -36.06 1.25
C ARG A 3 14.67 -36.26 0.23
N GLU A 4 13.81 -37.25 0.44
CA GLU A 4 12.65 -37.53 -0.42
C GLU A 4 11.66 -36.37 -0.42
N SER A 5 11.43 -35.73 0.74
CA SER A 5 10.58 -34.55 0.83
C SER A 5 11.14 -33.38 -0.01
N ILE A 6 12.45 -33.14 0.07
CA ILE A 6 13.11 -32.12 -0.76
C ILE A 6 13.01 -32.50 -2.25
N GLU A 7 13.21 -33.76 -2.60
CA GLU A 7 13.14 -34.23 -3.98
C GLU A 7 11.73 -34.05 -4.58
N ARG A 8 10.70 -34.50 -3.87
CA ARG A 8 9.29 -34.26 -4.25
C ARG A 8 8.96 -32.77 -4.33
N PHE A 9 9.52 -31.95 -3.46
CA PHE A 9 9.33 -30.50 -3.50
C PHE A 9 9.91 -29.89 -4.78
N LEU A 10 11.15 -30.26 -5.14
CA LEU A 10 11.79 -29.75 -6.35
C LEU A 10 11.01 -30.17 -7.61
N GLU A 11 10.54 -31.41 -7.66
CA GLU A 11 9.70 -31.92 -8.76
C GLU A 11 8.35 -31.19 -8.84
N ARG A 12 7.61 -31.13 -7.72
CA ARG A 12 6.27 -30.51 -7.68
C ARG A 12 6.28 -29.05 -8.14
N TYR A 13 7.31 -28.31 -7.76
CA TYR A 13 7.44 -26.88 -8.09
C TYR A 13 8.33 -26.60 -9.29
N HIS A 14 8.72 -27.64 -10.06
CA HIS A 14 9.54 -27.51 -11.27
C HIS A 14 10.85 -26.74 -11.05
N ILE A 15 11.50 -26.94 -9.91
CA ILE A 15 12.76 -26.29 -9.55
C ILE A 15 13.92 -27.11 -10.11
N PRO A 16 14.79 -26.54 -10.98
CA PRO A 16 15.89 -27.29 -11.58
C PRO A 16 16.91 -27.76 -10.54
N ARG A 17 17.41 -29.00 -10.68
CA ARG A 17 18.41 -29.56 -9.76
C ARG A 17 19.79 -28.93 -9.90
N ASP A 18 20.10 -28.38 -11.08
CA ASP A 18 21.35 -27.70 -11.38
C ASP A 18 21.34 -26.21 -10.98
N ALA A 19 20.20 -25.72 -10.48
CA ALA A 19 20.06 -24.42 -9.85
C ALA A 19 20.96 -24.31 -8.60
N LYS A 20 21.23 -23.06 -8.22
CA LYS A 20 22.11 -22.70 -7.12
C LYS A 20 21.30 -22.16 -5.95
N PHE A 21 21.48 -22.78 -4.79
CA PHE A 21 20.67 -22.55 -3.62
C PHE A 21 21.47 -21.87 -2.51
N ILE A 22 20.96 -20.76 -2.00
CA ILE A 22 21.38 -20.18 -0.73
C ILE A 22 20.60 -20.87 0.38
N LEU A 23 21.28 -21.48 1.35
CA LEU A 23 20.63 -22.10 2.50
C LEU A 23 20.76 -21.20 3.73
N ALA A 24 19.64 -20.83 4.33
CA ALA A 24 19.61 -20.10 5.58
C ALA A 24 19.89 -21.04 6.77
N VAL A 25 21.04 -20.88 7.42
CA VAL A 25 21.49 -21.80 8.48
C VAL A 25 21.57 -21.07 9.82
N SER A 26 20.72 -21.46 10.78
CA SER A 26 20.74 -20.90 12.14
C SER A 26 21.66 -21.69 13.08
N GLY A 27 21.98 -22.94 12.74
CA GLY A 27 22.68 -23.88 13.62
C GLY A 27 21.73 -24.81 14.41
N GLY A 28 20.43 -24.58 14.34
CA GLY A 28 19.41 -25.46 14.90
C GLY A 28 19.17 -26.72 14.04
N ALA A 29 18.54 -27.73 14.65
CA ALA A 29 18.25 -29.03 14.04
C ALA A 29 17.64 -28.92 12.63
N ASP A 30 16.62 -28.08 12.47
CA ASP A 30 15.87 -27.92 11.21
C ASP A 30 16.80 -27.46 10.07
N SER A 31 17.62 -26.44 10.34
CA SER A 31 18.54 -25.89 9.35
C SER A 31 19.73 -26.80 9.05
N ILE A 32 20.19 -27.58 10.03
CA ILE A 32 21.29 -28.53 9.86
C ILE A 32 20.83 -29.76 9.07
N SER A 33 19.64 -30.30 9.36
CA SER A 33 19.03 -31.37 8.57
C SER A 33 18.85 -30.96 7.11
N MET A 34 18.38 -29.74 6.86
CA MET A 34 18.26 -29.18 5.51
C MET A 34 19.61 -29.08 4.80
N LEU A 35 20.59 -28.47 5.47
CA LEU A 35 21.95 -28.27 4.93
C LEU A 35 22.60 -29.60 4.55
N HIS A 36 22.54 -30.56 5.46
CA HIS A 36 23.05 -31.91 5.24
C HIS A 36 22.32 -32.60 4.09
N ALA A 37 20.98 -32.59 4.07
CA ALA A 37 20.22 -33.23 3.01
C ALA A 37 20.56 -32.68 1.62
N PHE A 38 20.63 -31.35 1.46
CA PHE A 38 21.01 -30.71 0.20
C PHE A 38 22.43 -31.09 -0.27
N LYS A 39 23.40 -31.16 0.66
CA LYS A 39 24.76 -31.58 0.35
C LYS A 39 24.80 -33.00 -0.21
N TYR A 40 24.12 -33.95 0.43
CA TYR A 40 24.11 -35.35 -0.01
C TYR A 40 23.26 -35.62 -1.24
N MET A 41 22.40 -34.67 -1.63
CA MET A 41 21.69 -34.68 -2.91
C MET A 41 22.54 -34.08 -4.05
N ASN A 42 23.80 -33.71 -3.79
CA ASN A 42 24.74 -33.09 -4.74
C ASN A 42 24.20 -31.81 -5.39
N LEU A 43 23.40 -31.03 -4.67
CA LEU A 43 22.90 -29.74 -5.13
C LEU A 43 23.96 -28.64 -4.97
N ARG A 44 23.92 -27.61 -5.82
CA ARG A 44 24.84 -26.48 -5.73
C ARG A 44 24.39 -25.54 -4.63
N ILE A 45 25.13 -25.50 -3.51
CA ILE A 45 24.71 -24.78 -2.31
C ILE A 45 25.73 -23.76 -1.80
N LEU A 46 25.22 -22.70 -1.18
CA LEU A 46 25.94 -21.73 -0.38
C LEU A 46 25.21 -21.54 0.96
N ALA A 47 25.86 -21.87 2.08
CA ALA A 47 25.29 -21.69 3.41
C ALA A 47 25.50 -20.25 3.91
N LEU A 48 24.42 -19.60 4.37
CA LEU A 48 24.48 -18.26 4.97
C LEU A 48 24.02 -18.31 6.43
N HIS A 49 24.87 -17.80 7.34
CA HIS A 49 24.54 -17.65 8.76
C HIS A 49 24.50 -16.18 9.18
N CYS A 50 23.41 -15.78 9.85
CA CYS A 50 23.25 -14.44 10.40
C CYS A 50 23.51 -14.46 11.91
N ASN A 51 24.59 -13.81 12.36
CA ASN A 51 24.83 -13.57 13.78
C ASN A 51 24.19 -12.23 14.18
N PHE A 52 23.00 -12.27 14.79
CA PHE A 52 22.27 -11.07 15.19
C PHE A 52 22.81 -10.38 16.45
N ALA A 53 23.86 -10.93 17.08
CA ALA A 53 24.47 -10.43 18.31
C ALA A 53 23.50 -10.23 19.50
N LEU A 54 22.37 -10.95 19.52
CA LEU A 54 21.34 -10.79 20.54
C LEU A 54 21.65 -11.56 21.84
N ARG A 55 22.47 -12.62 21.77
CA ARG A 55 22.78 -13.53 22.90
C ARG A 55 24.24 -13.52 23.34
N GLY A 56 25.00 -12.51 22.93
CA GLY A 56 26.42 -12.40 23.24
C GLY A 56 27.19 -13.67 22.83
N LYS A 57 27.84 -14.32 23.81
CA LYS A 57 28.69 -15.49 23.58
C LYS A 57 27.98 -16.66 22.91
N GLU A 58 26.68 -16.89 23.16
CA GLU A 58 25.96 -17.99 22.52
C GLU A 58 25.85 -17.79 21.01
N SER A 59 25.55 -16.57 20.56
CA SER A 59 25.50 -16.25 19.13
C SER A 59 26.85 -16.46 18.44
N ASP A 60 27.95 -16.12 19.12
CA ASP A 60 29.30 -16.35 18.59
C ASP A 60 29.65 -17.86 18.54
N MET A 61 29.15 -18.66 19.50
CA MET A 61 29.31 -20.11 19.49
C MET A 61 28.48 -20.80 18.40
N ASP A 62 27.28 -20.30 18.10
CA ASP A 62 26.45 -20.81 17.02
C ASP A 62 27.10 -20.54 15.66
N GLU A 63 27.66 -19.34 15.48
CA GLU A 63 28.47 -18.99 14.31
C GLU A 63 29.65 -19.95 14.13
N GLN A 64 30.42 -20.21 15.20
CA GLN A 64 31.55 -21.14 15.14
C GLN A 64 31.11 -22.56 14.82
N PHE A 65 29.98 -23.00 15.38
CA PHE A 65 29.41 -24.30 15.10
C PHE A 65 29.05 -24.45 13.61
N VAL A 66 28.35 -23.46 13.02
CA VAL A 66 27.96 -23.50 11.61
C VAL A 66 29.18 -23.47 10.69
N LYS A 67 30.19 -22.65 10.99
CA LYS A 67 31.46 -22.62 10.24
C LYS A 67 32.12 -24.00 10.22
N ARG A 68 32.36 -24.59 11.41
CA ARG A 68 32.94 -25.93 11.54
C ARG A 68 32.12 -27.00 10.83
N PHE A 69 30.80 -26.95 10.93
CA PHE A 69 29.93 -27.88 10.21
C PHE A 69 30.15 -27.75 8.70
N CYS A 70 30.12 -26.53 8.15
CA CYS A 70 30.33 -26.32 6.73
C CYS A 70 31.72 -26.78 6.27
N ASP A 71 32.76 -26.51 7.06
CA ASP A 71 34.14 -26.94 6.77
C ASP A 71 34.25 -28.47 6.72
N THR A 72 33.71 -29.18 7.72
CA THR A 72 33.71 -30.65 7.79
C THR A 72 33.06 -31.30 6.58
N TYR A 73 31.95 -30.74 6.08
CA TYR A 73 31.21 -31.29 4.93
C TYR A 73 31.63 -30.67 3.59
N GLY A 74 32.66 -29.81 3.56
CA GLY A 74 33.11 -29.14 2.34
C GLY A 74 31.99 -28.34 1.67
N ILE A 75 31.31 -27.51 2.45
CA ILE A 75 30.20 -26.64 2.02
C ILE A 75 30.68 -25.19 2.01
N ALA A 76 30.52 -24.51 0.89
CA ALA A 76 30.80 -23.08 0.81
C ALA A 76 29.85 -22.33 1.76
N HIS A 77 30.41 -21.44 2.58
CA HIS A 77 29.62 -20.70 3.56
C HIS A 77 30.03 -19.23 3.64
N SER A 78 29.13 -18.39 4.17
CA SER A 78 29.41 -17.00 4.52
C SER A 78 28.66 -16.64 5.78
N VAL A 79 29.29 -15.83 6.63
CA VAL A 79 28.70 -15.39 7.89
C VAL A 79 28.74 -13.87 7.98
N ARG A 80 27.67 -13.27 8.48
CA ARG A 80 27.61 -11.83 8.76
C ARG A 80 27.07 -11.59 10.16
N LYS A 81 27.77 -10.72 10.90
CA LYS A 81 27.35 -10.22 12.21
C LYS A 81 26.65 -8.88 12.04
N PHE A 82 25.53 -8.69 12.74
CA PHE A 82 24.67 -7.51 12.64
C PHE A 82 24.50 -6.82 14.00
N ASP A 83 24.43 -5.49 13.99
CA ASP A 83 23.93 -4.72 15.14
C ASP A 83 22.40 -4.60 15.08
N THR A 84 21.73 -5.69 15.43
CA THR A 84 20.26 -5.78 15.39
C THR A 84 19.60 -4.79 16.36
N LYS A 85 20.22 -4.51 17.51
CA LYS A 85 19.67 -3.60 18.53
C LYS A 85 19.81 -2.14 18.13
N GLY A 86 20.88 -1.78 17.42
CA GLY A 86 21.03 -0.46 16.80
C GLY A 86 19.97 -0.25 15.72
N TYR A 87 19.89 -1.18 14.76
CA TYR A 87 18.95 -1.10 13.63
C TYR A 87 17.48 -1.01 14.09
N ALA A 88 17.07 -1.84 15.06
CA ALA A 88 15.71 -1.81 15.60
C ALA A 88 15.34 -0.46 16.24
N ARG A 89 16.28 0.19 16.94
CA ARG A 89 16.07 1.49 17.57
C ARG A 89 15.95 2.61 16.54
N GLU A 90 16.80 2.58 15.52
CA GLU A 90 16.79 3.58 14.45
C GLU A 90 15.50 3.56 13.62
N HIS A 91 14.97 2.36 13.35
CA HIS A 91 13.80 2.18 12.47
C HIS A 91 12.48 2.03 13.25
N GLY A 92 12.50 2.10 14.58
CA GLY A 92 11.30 1.92 15.41
C GLY A 92 10.66 0.53 15.29
N LEU A 93 11.47 -0.50 15.03
CA LEU A 93 11.01 -1.88 14.79
C LEU A 93 11.16 -2.75 16.03
N SER A 94 10.37 -3.84 16.11
CA SER A 94 10.66 -4.90 17.06
C SER A 94 11.95 -5.63 16.68
N ILE A 95 12.61 -6.26 17.67
CA ILE A 95 13.85 -7.02 17.43
C ILE A 95 13.65 -8.13 16.39
N GLU A 96 12.48 -8.77 16.38
CA GLU A 96 12.15 -9.82 15.42
C GLU A 96 11.99 -9.26 14.00
N MET A 97 11.29 -8.14 13.85
CA MET A 97 11.13 -7.48 12.55
C MET A 97 12.49 -7.02 12.02
N ALA A 98 13.31 -6.38 12.86
CA ALA A 98 14.67 -5.98 12.53
C ALA A 98 15.54 -7.18 12.09
N ALA A 99 15.54 -8.27 12.86
CA ALA A 99 16.30 -9.47 12.51
C ALA A 99 15.81 -10.10 11.19
N ARG A 100 14.50 -10.08 10.95
CA ARG A 100 13.91 -10.58 9.70
C ARG A 100 14.32 -9.72 8.51
N GLU A 101 14.23 -8.39 8.63
CA GLU A 101 14.63 -7.47 7.56
C GLU A 101 16.11 -7.60 7.22
N LEU A 102 16.99 -7.52 8.23
CA LEU A 102 18.44 -7.67 8.06
C LEU A 102 18.81 -9.00 7.39
N ARG A 103 18.12 -10.09 7.77
CA ARG A 103 18.31 -11.42 7.19
C ARG A 103 17.99 -11.43 5.69
N TYR A 104 16.79 -11.03 5.32
CA TYR A 104 16.36 -11.10 3.93
C TYR A 104 17.11 -10.10 3.04
N ALA A 105 17.39 -8.89 3.55
CA ALA A 105 18.22 -7.91 2.84
C ALA A 105 19.59 -8.49 2.48
N TRP A 106 20.26 -9.14 3.45
CA TRP A 106 21.56 -9.76 3.18
C TRP A 106 21.46 -11.01 2.29
N PHE A 107 20.39 -11.81 2.41
CA PHE A 107 20.20 -12.96 1.52
C PHE A 107 20.01 -12.54 0.07
N HIS A 108 19.24 -11.49 -0.20
CA HIS A 108 19.08 -10.95 -1.54
C HIS A 108 20.39 -10.32 -2.07
N GLU A 109 21.12 -9.57 -1.23
CA GLU A 109 22.45 -9.06 -1.57
C GLU A 109 23.41 -10.20 -1.99
N MET A 110 23.46 -11.28 -1.21
CA MET A 110 24.30 -12.44 -1.50
C MET A 110 23.84 -13.21 -2.73
N LYS A 111 22.52 -13.29 -2.97
CA LYS A 111 21.94 -13.93 -4.14
C LYS A 111 22.42 -13.24 -5.41
N GLU A 112 22.34 -11.91 -5.47
CA GLU A 112 22.82 -11.11 -6.60
C GLU A 112 24.35 -11.24 -6.76
N LYS A 113 25.10 -11.00 -5.68
CA LYS A 113 26.57 -11.02 -5.68
C LYS A 113 27.16 -12.35 -6.11
N LYS A 114 26.53 -13.47 -5.74
CA LYS A 114 27.01 -14.82 -6.04
C LYS A 114 26.29 -15.48 -7.21
N LYS A 115 25.36 -14.78 -7.87
CA LYS A 115 24.53 -15.28 -8.98
C LYS A 115 23.87 -16.61 -8.62
N MET A 116 23.14 -16.59 -7.50
CA MET A 116 22.36 -17.71 -6.97
C MET A 116 20.91 -17.58 -7.42
N ASP A 117 20.19 -18.69 -7.49
CA ASP A 117 18.84 -18.73 -8.06
C ASP A 117 17.76 -18.63 -6.98
N TYR A 118 17.95 -19.35 -5.87
CA TYR A 118 16.94 -19.50 -4.82
C TYR A 118 17.51 -19.33 -3.41
N ILE A 119 16.67 -18.89 -2.48
CA ILE A 119 16.93 -18.85 -1.04
C ILE A 119 16.07 -19.91 -0.37
N VAL A 120 16.64 -20.78 0.44
CA VAL A 120 15.94 -21.89 1.09
C VAL A 120 15.96 -21.69 2.60
N VAL A 121 14.79 -21.81 3.23
CA VAL A 121 14.63 -21.70 4.69
C VAL A 121 13.98 -22.96 5.25
N ALA A 122 14.42 -23.39 6.43
CA ALA A 122 14.04 -24.65 7.05
C ALA A 122 12.74 -24.57 7.88
N HIS A 123 11.68 -23.97 7.34
CA HIS A 123 10.36 -24.03 7.99
C HIS A 123 9.75 -25.41 7.81
N HIS A 124 9.11 -25.92 8.86
CA HIS A 124 8.56 -27.27 8.92
C HIS A 124 7.05 -27.30 9.25
N ALA A 125 6.43 -28.47 9.26
CA ALA A 125 4.99 -28.63 9.46
C ALA A 125 4.47 -28.00 10.77
N ASP A 126 5.23 -28.13 11.88
CA ASP A 126 4.84 -27.49 13.14
C ASP A 126 4.85 -25.93 13.05
N ASP A 127 5.69 -25.32 12.20
CA ASP A 127 5.69 -23.86 11.99
C ASP A 127 4.43 -23.41 11.25
N VAL A 128 3.92 -24.25 10.34
CA VAL A 128 2.64 -24.03 9.65
C VAL A 128 1.52 -24.04 10.67
N ALA A 129 1.45 -25.07 11.52
CA ALA A 129 0.45 -25.18 12.56
C ALA A 129 0.46 -23.98 13.51
N GLU A 130 1.65 -23.55 13.96
CA GLU A 130 1.81 -22.35 14.76
C GLU A 130 1.28 -21.10 14.03
N THR A 131 1.67 -20.92 12.76
CA THR A 131 1.29 -19.75 11.97
C THR A 131 -0.23 -19.68 11.78
N VAL A 132 -0.87 -20.79 11.46
CA VAL A 132 -2.33 -20.87 11.28
C VAL A 132 -3.05 -20.54 12.58
N LEU A 133 -2.63 -21.10 13.71
CA LEU A 133 -3.25 -20.84 15.01
C LEU A 133 -3.05 -19.39 15.47
N ILE A 134 -1.86 -18.81 15.26
CA ILE A 134 -1.59 -17.40 15.55
C ILE A 134 -2.52 -16.51 14.71
N ASN A 135 -2.63 -16.79 13.42
CA ASN A 135 -3.49 -16.03 12.51
C ASN A 135 -4.97 -16.16 12.88
N PHE A 136 -5.40 -17.36 13.25
CA PHE A 136 -6.76 -17.60 13.75
C PHE A 136 -7.06 -16.73 14.99
N CYS A 137 -6.16 -16.71 15.99
CA CYS A 137 -6.32 -15.87 17.18
C CYS A 137 -6.31 -14.36 16.89
N ARG A 138 -5.56 -13.92 15.86
CA ARG A 138 -5.48 -12.50 15.46
C ARG A 138 -6.67 -12.03 14.61
N GLY A 139 -7.53 -12.95 14.18
CA GLY A 139 -8.70 -12.64 13.35
C GLY A 139 -8.34 -12.29 11.90
N THR A 140 -7.79 -13.25 11.16
CA THR A 140 -7.52 -13.12 9.72
C THR A 140 -8.70 -13.55 8.85
N GLY A 141 -8.70 -13.14 7.57
CA GLY A 141 -9.54 -13.77 6.55
C GLY A 141 -8.96 -15.12 6.08
N ILE A 142 -9.59 -15.73 5.07
CA ILE A 142 -9.22 -17.03 4.49
C ILE A 142 -7.73 -17.08 4.14
N LYS A 143 -7.20 -16.00 3.55
CA LYS A 143 -5.78 -15.88 3.18
C LYS A 143 -4.81 -16.14 4.33
N GLY A 144 -5.12 -15.69 5.55
CA GLY A 144 -4.26 -15.91 6.72
C GLY A 144 -4.28 -17.36 7.24
N LEU A 145 -5.27 -18.15 6.83
CA LEU A 145 -5.42 -19.56 7.22
C LEU A 145 -4.83 -20.53 6.19
N THR A 146 -4.28 -20.03 5.08
CA THR A 146 -3.60 -20.84 4.04
C THR A 146 -2.20 -21.32 4.44
N GLY A 147 -1.78 -21.06 5.70
CA GLY A 147 -0.49 -21.48 6.22
C GLY A 147 0.70 -20.73 5.62
N ILE A 148 1.85 -21.40 5.54
CA ILE A 148 3.09 -20.84 4.99
C ILE A 148 3.23 -21.29 3.54
N LYS A 149 3.41 -20.34 2.62
CA LYS A 149 3.63 -20.65 1.20
C LYS A 149 4.90 -21.49 0.99
N PRO A 150 4.82 -22.64 0.29
CA PRO A 150 6.00 -23.46 -0.03
C PRO A 150 7.01 -22.74 -0.95
N VAL A 151 6.50 -21.96 -1.91
CA VAL A 151 7.28 -21.08 -2.78
C VAL A 151 6.74 -19.66 -2.66
N ASN A 152 7.62 -18.69 -2.40
CA ASN A 152 7.28 -17.28 -2.36
C ASN A 152 8.34 -16.45 -3.08
N GLY A 153 8.10 -16.17 -4.36
CA GLY A 153 9.12 -15.62 -5.24
C GLY A 153 10.28 -16.58 -5.36
N ASP A 154 11.46 -16.15 -4.94
CA ASP A 154 12.70 -16.93 -4.92
C ASP A 154 12.98 -17.66 -3.59
N VAL A 155 12.08 -17.56 -2.61
CA VAL A 155 12.21 -18.21 -1.30
C VAL A 155 11.49 -19.56 -1.30
N LEU A 156 12.23 -20.64 -1.05
CA LEU A 156 11.79 -22.03 -1.01
C LEU A 156 11.73 -22.57 0.42
N ARG A 157 10.73 -23.41 0.70
CA ARG A 157 10.50 -24.05 2.02
C ARG A 157 10.21 -25.54 1.85
N PRO A 158 11.24 -26.34 1.54
CA PRO A 158 11.05 -27.74 1.18
C PRO A 158 10.62 -28.62 2.36
N LEU A 159 10.86 -28.20 3.60
CA LEU A 159 10.58 -29.00 4.80
C LEU A 159 9.17 -28.85 5.35
N LEU A 160 8.26 -28.09 4.69
CA LEU A 160 6.91 -27.85 5.22
C LEU A 160 6.06 -29.11 5.40
N GLU A 161 6.38 -30.19 4.70
CA GLU A 161 5.72 -31.50 4.86
C GLU A 161 6.35 -32.34 5.98
N CYS A 162 7.53 -31.96 6.50
CA CYS A 162 8.23 -32.69 7.55
C CYS A 162 7.82 -32.18 8.93
N SER A 163 7.54 -33.08 9.85
CA SER A 163 7.34 -32.74 11.26
C SER A 163 8.69 -32.49 11.95
N ARG A 164 8.64 -31.84 13.11
CA ARG A 164 9.83 -31.73 13.97
C ARG A 164 10.36 -33.11 14.40
N ALA A 165 9.48 -34.11 14.55
CA ALA A 165 9.89 -35.48 14.88
C ALA A 165 10.73 -36.10 13.76
N ASP A 166 10.33 -35.91 12.51
CA ASP A 166 11.05 -36.42 11.33
C ASP A 166 12.44 -35.77 11.21
N ILE A 167 12.54 -34.48 11.53
CA ILE A 167 13.81 -33.74 11.55
C ILE A 167 14.74 -34.31 12.63
N LEU A 168 14.24 -34.54 13.85
CA LEU A 168 15.05 -35.10 14.95
C LEU A 168 15.46 -36.54 14.68
N GLN A 169 14.59 -37.34 14.07
CA GLN A 169 14.92 -38.68 13.61
C GLN A 169 16.07 -38.63 12.59
N TYR A 170 15.98 -37.75 11.59
CA TYR A 170 17.03 -37.58 10.59
C TYR A 170 18.38 -37.18 11.21
N ILE A 171 18.37 -36.25 12.17
CA ILE A 171 19.56 -35.85 12.93
C ILE A 171 20.19 -37.07 13.63
N THR A 172 19.37 -37.89 14.28
CA THR A 172 19.81 -39.06 15.05
C THR A 172 20.40 -40.13 14.15
N GLU A 173 19.72 -40.47 13.05
CA GLU A 173 20.16 -41.46 12.06
C GLU A 173 21.50 -41.08 11.40
N ASN A 174 21.75 -39.79 11.19
CA ASN A 174 22.96 -39.28 10.57
C ASN A 174 24.00 -38.79 11.59
N GLN A 175 23.76 -38.97 12.89
CA GLN A 175 24.64 -38.59 14.00
C GLN A 175 25.10 -37.12 13.93
N LEU A 176 24.18 -36.21 13.60
CA LEU A 176 24.49 -34.81 13.38
C LEU A 176 24.46 -34.03 14.70
N GLY A 177 25.51 -33.25 14.95
CA GLY A 177 25.47 -32.22 15.98
C GLY A 177 24.52 -31.09 15.56
N PHE A 178 23.86 -30.46 16.53
CA PHE A 178 23.12 -29.22 16.33
C PHE A 178 23.11 -28.39 17.62
N ARG A 179 22.79 -27.10 17.50
CA ARG A 179 22.67 -26.19 18.65
C ARG A 179 21.21 -26.11 19.07
N THR A 180 20.97 -26.22 20.37
CA THR A 180 19.67 -25.95 20.98
C THR A 180 19.64 -24.51 21.45
N ASP A 181 18.69 -23.73 20.95
CA ASP A 181 18.47 -22.37 21.40
C ASP A 181 17.99 -22.36 22.86
N SER A 182 18.80 -21.81 23.77
CA SER A 182 18.45 -21.55 25.18
C SER A 182 17.38 -20.47 25.34
N THR A 183 17.21 -19.59 24.34
CA THR A 183 16.23 -18.49 24.31
C THR A 183 14.81 -18.87 23.87
N ASN A 184 14.48 -20.16 23.74
CA ASN A 184 13.07 -20.57 23.62
C ASN A 184 12.20 -20.13 24.82
N ASN A 185 12.81 -19.61 25.89
CA ASN A 185 12.11 -19.20 27.10
C ASN A 185 11.60 -17.75 27.17
N SER A 186 11.83 -16.84 26.21
CA SER A 186 11.42 -15.44 26.47
C SER A 186 10.84 -14.55 25.37
N LEU A 187 10.77 -14.92 24.08
CA LEU A 187 10.34 -13.94 23.07
C LEU A 187 9.50 -14.54 21.92
N ASP A 188 8.29 -14.99 22.28
CA ASP A 188 7.01 -14.67 21.62
C ASP A 188 5.95 -15.39 22.47
N TYR A 189 5.45 -14.70 23.50
CA TYR A 189 4.56 -15.28 24.51
C TYR A 189 3.38 -16.03 23.88
N MET A 190 2.91 -15.60 22.70
CA MET A 190 1.85 -16.27 21.97
C MET A 190 2.35 -17.54 21.27
N ARG A 191 3.44 -17.47 20.49
CA ARG A 191 3.97 -18.63 19.76
C ARG A 191 4.47 -19.73 20.69
N ASN A 192 5.20 -19.36 21.74
CA ASN A 192 5.67 -20.31 22.76
C ASN A 192 4.50 -20.99 23.48
N LYS A 193 3.43 -20.23 23.80
CA LYS A 193 2.20 -20.84 24.33
C LYS A 193 1.56 -21.80 23.36
N ILE A 194 1.44 -21.42 22.09
CA ILE A 194 0.83 -22.29 21.07
C ILE A 194 1.64 -23.58 20.94
N ARG A 195 2.97 -23.47 20.79
CA ARG A 195 3.89 -24.60 20.68
C ARG A 195 3.87 -25.53 21.88
N HIS A 196 3.96 -24.99 23.10
CA HIS A 196 4.16 -25.79 24.32
C HIS A 196 2.88 -26.14 25.09
N LYS A 197 1.77 -25.43 24.84
CA LYS A 197 0.51 -25.64 25.59
C LYS A 197 -0.67 -25.99 24.70
N VAL A 198 -0.77 -25.45 23.48
CA VAL A 198 -1.95 -25.66 22.62
C VAL A 198 -1.77 -26.85 21.69
N ILE A 199 -0.68 -26.87 20.91
CA ILE A 199 -0.39 -27.94 19.95
C ILE A 199 -0.34 -29.32 20.62
N PRO A 200 0.28 -29.51 21.81
CA PRO A 200 0.29 -30.81 22.47
C PRO A 200 -1.12 -31.33 22.77
N VAL A 201 -2.00 -30.48 23.32
CA VAL A 201 -3.40 -30.84 23.61
C VAL A 201 -4.16 -31.14 22.31
N LEU A 202 -3.92 -30.40 21.23
CA LEU A 202 -4.52 -30.70 19.94
C LEU A 202 -4.02 -32.02 19.34
N LYS A 203 -2.75 -32.39 19.59
CA LYS A 203 -2.18 -33.69 19.19
C LYS A 203 -2.74 -34.85 20.01
N GLU A 204 -3.11 -34.62 21.28
CA GLU A 204 -3.85 -35.61 22.09
C GLU A 204 -5.24 -35.90 21.51
N ILE A 205 -5.92 -34.88 20.97
CA ILE A 205 -7.24 -35.02 20.32
C ILE A 205 -7.10 -35.68 18.94
N ASN A 206 -6.13 -35.24 18.14
CA ASN A 206 -5.85 -35.77 16.82
C ASN A 206 -4.34 -36.02 16.66
N PRO A 207 -3.87 -37.26 16.78
CA PRO A 207 -2.45 -37.59 16.59
C PRO A 207 -1.90 -37.19 15.22
N SER A 208 -2.75 -37.13 14.20
CA SER A 208 -2.43 -36.72 12.83
C SER A 208 -2.65 -35.22 12.58
N LEU A 209 -2.68 -34.39 13.64
CA LEU A 209 -2.97 -32.96 13.59
C LEU A 209 -2.20 -32.21 12.49
N LEU A 210 -0.90 -32.46 12.36
CA LEU A 210 -0.06 -31.73 11.39
C LEU A 210 -0.47 -32.02 9.95
N THR A 211 -0.77 -33.29 9.64
CA THR A 211 -1.30 -33.71 8.33
C THR A 211 -2.67 -33.07 8.07
N THR A 212 -3.58 -33.12 9.04
CA THR A 212 -4.91 -32.50 8.92
C THR A 212 -4.81 -30.98 8.71
N ILE A 213 -3.91 -30.29 9.41
CA ILE A 213 -3.69 -28.86 9.20
C ILE A 213 -3.14 -28.59 7.79
N ALA A 214 -2.20 -29.39 7.30
CA ALA A 214 -1.64 -29.24 5.97
C ALA A 214 -2.71 -29.42 4.88
N GLU A 215 -3.53 -30.47 4.98
CA GLU A 215 -4.66 -30.72 4.06
C GLU A 215 -5.67 -29.56 4.08
N ASN A 216 -6.04 -29.09 5.27
CA ASN A 216 -6.92 -27.92 5.42
C ASN A 216 -6.32 -26.66 4.81
N CYS A 217 -5.00 -26.44 4.94
CA CYS A 217 -4.34 -25.29 4.33
C CYS A 217 -4.43 -25.33 2.79
N GLU A 218 -4.26 -26.50 2.18
CA GLU A 218 -4.35 -26.64 0.72
C GLU A 218 -5.79 -26.43 0.23
N ALA A 219 -6.78 -27.01 0.91
CA ALA A 219 -8.19 -26.78 0.60
C ALA A 219 -8.59 -25.29 0.76
N LEU A 220 -8.10 -24.63 1.82
CA LEU A 220 -8.33 -23.20 2.06
C LEU A 220 -7.63 -22.32 1.03
N LYS A 221 -6.49 -22.76 0.49
CA LYS A 221 -5.76 -22.05 -0.55
C LYS A 221 -6.52 -22.07 -1.88
N GLU A 222 -7.06 -23.23 -2.28
CA GLU A 222 -7.97 -23.29 -3.45
C GLU A 222 -9.22 -22.46 -3.22
N THR A 223 -9.79 -22.52 -2.01
CA THR A 223 -10.93 -21.67 -1.62
C THR A 223 -10.60 -20.18 -1.72
N GLU A 224 -9.40 -19.76 -1.31
CA GLU A 224 -8.95 -18.36 -1.42
C GLU A 224 -8.80 -17.91 -2.87
N GLN A 225 -8.38 -18.81 -3.77
CA GLN A 225 -8.30 -18.53 -5.20
C GLN A 225 -9.69 -18.32 -5.81
N VAL A 226 -10.65 -19.19 -5.50
CA VAL A 226 -12.06 -19.04 -5.94
C VAL A 226 -12.67 -17.77 -5.36
N PHE A 227 -12.43 -17.50 -4.08
CA PHE A 227 -12.86 -16.27 -3.42
C PHE A 227 -12.31 -15.02 -4.14
N SER A 228 -11.00 -14.99 -4.38
CA SER A 228 -10.33 -13.88 -5.07
C SER A 228 -10.85 -13.69 -6.50
N TYR A 229 -11.11 -14.79 -7.21
CA TYR A 229 -11.73 -14.77 -8.52
C TYR A 229 -13.13 -14.12 -8.48
N GLY A 230 -13.98 -14.54 -7.53
CA GLY A 230 -15.31 -13.96 -7.36
C GLY A 230 -15.29 -12.47 -7.02
N ILE A 231 -14.37 -12.04 -6.15
CA ILE A 231 -14.17 -10.61 -5.85
C ILE A 231 -13.77 -9.84 -7.11
N ARG A 232 -12.86 -10.36 -7.92
CA ARG A 232 -12.43 -9.70 -9.17
C ARG A 232 -13.59 -9.56 -10.17
N MET A 233 -14.42 -10.58 -10.32
CA MET A 233 -15.60 -10.50 -11.20
C MET A 233 -16.59 -9.43 -10.72
N LEU A 234 -16.84 -9.35 -9.41
CA LEU A 234 -17.65 -8.26 -8.85
C LEU A 234 -16.99 -6.89 -9.06
N GLN A 235 -15.66 -6.80 -8.98
CA GLN A 235 -14.95 -5.55 -9.25
C GLN A 235 -15.12 -5.11 -10.70
N GLU A 236 -15.00 -6.02 -11.66
CA GLU A 236 -15.21 -5.73 -13.09
C GLU A 236 -16.66 -5.30 -13.40
N GLU A 237 -17.66 -5.82 -12.66
CA GLU A 237 -19.07 -5.46 -12.87
C GLU A 237 -19.49 -4.15 -12.18
N ILE A 238 -18.95 -3.88 -10.98
CA ILE A 238 -19.42 -2.84 -10.06
C ILE A 238 -18.55 -1.58 -10.13
N LEU A 239 -17.26 -1.74 -10.39
CA LEU A 239 -16.34 -0.61 -10.46
C LEU A 239 -16.35 0.01 -11.84
N ASP A 240 -16.21 1.32 -11.85
CA ASP A 240 -15.94 2.10 -13.04
C ASP A 240 -14.79 3.08 -12.73
N CYS A 241 -14.15 3.61 -13.76
CA CYS A 241 -13.05 4.55 -13.63
C CYS A 241 -13.37 5.82 -14.42
N GLU A 242 -13.42 6.94 -13.73
CA GLU A 242 -13.48 8.27 -14.35
C GLU A 242 -12.18 9.01 -14.03
N GLU A 243 -11.33 9.18 -15.04
CA GLU A 243 -10.03 9.87 -14.92
C GLU A 243 -9.12 9.24 -13.84
N ASP A 244 -8.95 9.90 -12.69
CA ASP A 244 -8.14 9.46 -11.54
C ASP A 244 -8.99 8.93 -10.38
N GLU A 245 -10.31 8.79 -10.57
CA GLU A 245 -11.26 8.38 -9.54
C GLU A 245 -11.79 6.97 -9.78
N ILE A 246 -11.86 6.18 -8.70
CA ILE A 246 -12.56 4.89 -8.72
C ILE A 246 -14.01 5.13 -8.31
N LEU A 247 -14.94 4.75 -9.18
CA LEU A 247 -16.36 4.78 -8.93
C LEU A 247 -16.84 3.40 -8.50
N ILE A 248 -17.61 3.36 -7.42
CA ILE A 248 -18.19 2.14 -6.87
C ILE A 248 -19.71 2.28 -6.94
N ASP A 249 -20.38 1.52 -7.82
CA ASP A 249 -21.84 1.59 -7.96
C ASP A 249 -22.52 1.12 -6.67
N ILE A 250 -23.29 2.02 -6.04
CA ILE A 250 -23.94 1.77 -4.75
C ILE A 250 -25.00 0.67 -4.89
N LYS A 251 -25.83 0.73 -5.95
CA LYS A 251 -26.92 -0.22 -6.13
C LYS A 251 -26.39 -1.62 -6.43
N LYS A 252 -25.46 -1.73 -7.39
CA LYS A 252 -24.85 -3.02 -7.73
C LYS A 252 -24.10 -3.62 -6.54
N THR A 253 -23.39 -2.80 -5.75
CA THR A 253 -22.76 -3.26 -4.51
C THR A 253 -23.78 -3.88 -3.56
N LEU A 254 -24.87 -3.17 -3.25
CA LEU A 254 -25.90 -3.62 -2.32
C LEU A 254 -26.67 -4.85 -2.82
N SER A 255 -26.80 -5.01 -4.14
CA SER A 255 -27.43 -6.17 -4.78
C SER A 255 -26.48 -7.37 -4.94
N SER A 256 -25.18 -7.21 -4.68
CA SER A 256 -24.22 -8.32 -4.77
C SER A 256 -24.46 -9.37 -3.66
N PRO A 257 -24.00 -10.62 -3.84
CA PRO A 257 -24.19 -11.68 -2.85
C PRO A 257 -23.56 -11.40 -1.48
N ALA A 258 -22.50 -10.57 -1.43
CA ALA A 258 -21.74 -10.30 -0.22
C ALA A 258 -21.22 -8.84 -0.20
N PRO A 259 -22.11 -7.84 -0.03
CA PRO A 259 -21.77 -6.41 -0.16
C PRO A 259 -20.65 -5.98 0.79
N TYR A 260 -20.70 -6.45 2.03
CA TYR A 260 -19.67 -6.16 3.03
C TYR A 260 -18.30 -6.70 2.63
N THR A 261 -18.24 -7.96 2.19
CA THR A 261 -16.99 -8.60 1.83
C THR A 261 -16.41 -7.98 0.57
N PHE A 262 -17.23 -7.77 -0.46
CA PHE A 262 -16.82 -7.07 -1.68
C PHE A 262 -16.22 -5.70 -1.38
N LEU A 263 -16.93 -4.88 -0.59
CA LEU A 263 -16.49 -3.52 -0.29
C LEU A 263 -15.22 -3.50 0.57
N TYR A 264 -15.10 -4.40 1.55
CA TYR A 264 -13.88 -4.52 2.36
C TYR A 264 -12.68 -4.96 1.53
N GLU A 265 -12.83 -5.98 0.69
CA GLU A 265 -11.72 -6.47 -0.15
C GLU A 265 -11.28 -5.43 -1.18
N THR A 266 -12.22 -4.62 -1.68
CA THR A 266 -11.94 -3.54 -2.62
C THR A 266 -11.29 -2.32 -1.95
N LEU A 267 -11.75 -1.94 -0.75
CA LEU A 267 -11.28 -0.70 -0.10
C LEU A 267 -10.09 -0.90 0.86
N ARG A 268 -9.83 -2.12 1.36
CA ARG A 268 -8.70 -2.38 2.25
C ARG A 268 -7.33 -1.96 1.69
N PRO A 269 -7.01 -2.08 0.38
CA PRO A 269 -5.70 -1.67 -0.14
C PRO A 269 -5.48 -0.15 -0.02
N PHE A 270 -6.56 0.61 0.08
CA PHE A 270 -6.55 2.06 0.25
C PHE A 270 -6.54 2.49 1.73
N GLY A 271 -6.50 1.54 2.67
CA GLY A 271 -6.39 1.80 4.11
C GLY A 271 -7.69 1.79 4.91
N PHE A 272 -8.82 1.42 4.28
CA PHE A 272 -10.11 1.36 4.99
C PHE A 272 -10.19 0.15 5.91
N ASN A 273 -10.64 0.39 7.15
CA ASN A 273 -10.79 -0.68 8.15
C ASN A 273 -12.22 -1.25 8.20
N LYS A 274 -12.39 -2.40 8.87
CA LYS A 274 -13.69 -3.12 8.97
C LYS A 274 -14.83 -2.26 9.54
N SER A 275 -14.55 -1.35 10.49
CA SER A 275 -15.57 -0.46 11.05
C SER A 275 -16.04 0.55 10.02
N GLN A 276 -15.10 1.18 9.31
CA GLN A 276 -15.43 2.14 8.25
C GLN A 276 -16.26 1.50 7.14
N ILE A 277 -15.98 0.26 6.74
CA ILE A 277 -16.80 -0.45 5.75
C ILE A 277 -18.25 -0.59 6.20
N ARG A 278 -18.48 -0.92 7.48
CA ARG A 278 -19.85 -0.97 8.04
C ARG A 278 -20.51 0.40 8.00
N ASP A 279 -19.77 1.45 8.35
CA ASP A 279 -20.31 2.82 8.33
C ASP A 279 -20.64 3.31 6.91
N ILE A 280 -19.84 2.92 5.91
CA ILE A 280 -20.08 3.22 4.50
C ILE A 280 -21.38 2.54 4.05
N LEU A 281 -21.53 1.24 4.31
CA LEU A 281 -22.74 0.49 3.96
C LEU A 281 -23.97 1.03 4.67
N ASN A 282 -23.90 1.31 5.96
CA ASN A 282 -25.01 1.87 6.74
C ASN A 282 -25.40 3.30 6.29
N SER A 283 -24.57 3.96 5.49
CA SER A 283 -24.79 5.33 5.02
C SER A 283 -25.29 5.46 3.58
N HIS A 284 -25.63 4.35 2.92
CA HIS A 284 -26.09 4.37 1.53
C HIS A 284 -27.32 5.28 1.33
N ASP A 285 -28.22 5.34 2.30
CA ASP A 285 -29.42 6.19 2.28
C ASP A 285 -29.19 7.63 2.76
N SER A 286 -27.99 7.96 3.25
CA SER A 286 -27.68 9.31 3.72
C SER A 286 -27.58 10.33 2.59
N THR A 287 -27.63 11.62 2.92
CA THR A 287 -27.48 12.69 1.92
C THR A 287 -26.12 12.62 1.19
N SER A 288 -26.13 12.99 -0.09
CA SER A 288 -24.89 13.05 -0.90
C SER A 288 -23.88 14.00 -0.25
N GLY A 289 -22.60 13.61 -0.27
CA GLY A 289 -21.49 14.41 0.26
C GLY A 289 -20.87 13.87 1.55
N LYS A 290 -21.42 12.80 2.16
CA LYS A 290 -20.78 12.15 3.30
C LYS A 290 -19.39 11.61 2.93
N GLN A 291 -18.43 11.79 3.82
CA GLN A 291 -17.00 11.59 3.58
C GLN A 291 -16.43 10.52 4.52
N PHE A 292 -15.56 9.65 3.99
CA PHE A 292 -14.87 8.60 4.73
C PHE A 292 -13.37 8.64 4.42
N PRO A 293 -12.55 9.31 5.27
CA PRO A 293 -11.12 9.39 5.08
C PRO A 293 -10.41 8.09 5.51
N ALA A 294 -9.38 7.69 4.77
CA ALA A 294 -8.51 6.56 5.08
C ALA A 294 -7.08 6.85 4.60
N GLY A 295 -6.23 7.35 5.52
CA GLY A 295 -4.86 7.73 5.18
C GLY A 295 -4.82 8.82 4.11
N GLN A 296 -4.19 8.52 2.97
CA GLN A 296 -4.14 9.42 1.81
C GLN A 296 -5.37 9.33 0.91
N HIS A 297 -6.29 8.39 1.15
CA HIS A 297 -7.49 8.24 0.32
C HIS A 297 -8.73 8.80 1.00
N LEU A 298 -9.70 9.23 0.18
CA LEU A 298 -10.98 9.71 0.67
C LEU A 298 -12.10 9.16 -0.22
N LEU A 299 -13.07 8.51 0.42
CA LEU A 299 -14.29 8.04 -0.23
C LEU A 299 -15.43 9.03 0.04
N VAL A 300 -16.13 9.45 -1.01
CA VAL A 300 -17.29 10.36 -0.90
C VAL A 300 -18.53 9.71 -1.46
N LYS A 301 -19.62 9.80 -0.71
CA LYS A 301 -20.93 9.32 -1.13
C LYS A 301 -21.56 10.27 -2.14
N GLY A 302 -21.71 9.82 -3.38
CA GLY A 302 -22.49 10.47 -4.42
C GLY A 302 -23.95 10.01 -4.43
N ARG A 303 -24.67 10.30 -5.53
CA ARG A 303 -26.04 9.80 -5.73
C ARG A 303 -26.08 8.34 -6.17
N THR A 304 -25.26 7.99 -7.16
CA THR A 304 -25.19 6.65 -7.76
C THR A 304 -23.95 5.88 -7.31
N TYR A 305 -22.84 6.59 -7.11
CA TYR A 305 -21.53 6.00 -6.83
C TYR A 305 -20.97 6.48 -5.49
N TRP A 306 -20.23 5.62 -4.80
CA TRP A 306 -19.16 6.09 -3.92
C TRP A 306 -17.94 6.40 -4.79
N ARG A 307 -17.34 7.59 -4.59
CA ARG A 307 -16.20 8.08 -5.37
C ARG A 307 -14.96 8.06 -4.49
N LEU A 308 -13.96 7.28 -4.89
CA LEU A 308 -12.68 7.16 -4.18
C LEU A 308 -11.62 7.98 -4.90
N TYR A 309 -10.91 8.82 -4.15
CA TYR A 309 -9.82 9.62 -4.67
C TYR A 309 -8.62 9.66 -3.73
N ASP A 310 -7.45 9.88 -4.33
CA ASP A 310 -6.21 10.14 -3.63
C ASP A 310 -6.11 11.64 -3.29
N THR A 311 -6.09 11.95 -2.00
CA THR A 311 -5.99 13.32 -1.50
C THR A 311 -4.59 13.92 -1.68
N SER A 312 -3.56 13.10 -1.88
CA SER A 312 -2.20 13.60 -2.18
C SER A 312 -2.10 14.19 -3.59
N LYS A 313 -2.98 13.75 -4.50
CA LYS A 313 -3.12 14.33 -5.85
C LYS A 313 -3.87 15.68 -5.86
N ARG A 314 -4.31 16.20 -4.70
CA ARG A 314 -4.87 17.57 -4.63
C ARG A 314 -3.80 18.59 -4.90
N VAL A 315 -3.73 19.09 -6.13
CA VAL A 315 -2.85 20.19 -6.45
C VAL A 315 -3.49 21.49 -5.95
N GLN A 316 -2.87 22.10 -4.93
CA GLN A 316 -3.17 23.46 -4.52
C GLN A 316 -2.21 24.39 -5.25
N TYR A 317 -2.78 25.21 -6.13
CA TYR A 317 -2.07 26.28 -6.80
C TYR A 317 -2.28 27.57 -6.03
N THR A 318 -1.20 28.29 -5.82
CA THR A 318 -1.19 29.71 -5.43
C THR A 318 -0.11 30.39 -6.24
N LEU A 319 -0.49 31.37 -7.06
CA LEU A 319 0.43 32.21 -7.81
C LEU A 319 0.16 33.68 -7.47
N GLU A 320 1.21 34.39 -7.10
CA GLU A 320 1.17 35.84 -6.91
C GLU A 320 1.56 36.54 -8.21
N ILE A 321 0.79 37.55 -8.59
CA ILE A 321 0.93 38.31 -9.82
C ILE A 321 1.26 39.74 -9.42
N PRO A 322 2.53 40.14 -9.40
CA PRO A 322 2.94 41.46 -8.92
C PRO A 322 2.53 42.59 -9.86
N GLU A 323 2.49 42.33 -11.17
CA GLU A 323 2.18 43.32 -12.19
C GLU A 323 1.61 42.66 -13.46
N PRO A 324 1.05 43.43 -14.41
CA PRO A 324 0.60 42.89 -15.69
C PRO A 324 1.74 42.19 -16.46
N GLY A 325 1.43 41.08 -17.11
CA GLY A 325 2.39 40.22 -17.78
C GLY A 325 1.77 38.88 -18.20
N GLN A 326 2.63 37.94 -18.57
CA GLN A 326 2.23 36.57 -18.91
C GLN A 326 2.59 35.62 -17.78
N TYR A 327 1.64 34.76 -17.41
CA TYR A 327 1.77 33.87 -16.26
C TYR A 327 1.24 32.48 -16.62
N ALA A 328 1.76 31.44 -15.96
CA ALA A 328 1.28 30.08 -16.10
C ALA A 328 1.05 29.43 -14.74
N VAL A 329 -0.11 28.83 -14.54
CA VAL A 329 -0.47 28.12 -13.29
C VAL A 329 -1.49 27.03 -13.61
N ALA A 330 -1.37 25.87 -12.95
CA ALA A 330 -2.27 24.73 -13.18
C ALA A 330 -2.35 24.22 -14.63
N GLY A 331 -1.28 24.41 -15.42
CA GLY A 331 -1.27 24.09 -16.85
C GLY A 331 -1.96 25.15 -17.73
N GLU A 332 -2.61 26.14 -17.14
CA GLU A 332 -3.29 27.24 -17.83
C GLU A 332 -2.34 28.44 -18.01
N ARG A 333 -2.52 29.19 -19.10
CA ARG A 333 -1.76 30.42 -19.39
C ARG A 333 -2.66 31.65 -19.29
N PHE A 334 -2.11 32.70 -18.69
CA PHE A 334 -2.80 33.96 -18.46
C PHE A 334 -2.02 35.10 -19.11
N GLU A 335 -2.73 35.96 -19.83
CA GLU A 335 -2.21 37.23 -20.31
C GLU A 335 -2.95 38.37 -19.60
N ILE A 336 -2.19 39.24 -18.95
CA ILE A 336 -2.71 40.34 -18.12
C ILE A 336 -2.13 41.65 -18.63
N PHE A 337 -2.99 42.59 -19.01
CA PHE A 337 -2.56 43.88 -19.52
C PHE A 337 -3.59 44.97 -19.22
N PHE A 338 -3.12 46.22 -19.26
CA PHE A 338 -3.99 47.37 -19.14
C PHE A 338 -4.48 47.83 -20.52
N PHE A 339 -5.72 48.29 -20.58
CA PHE A 339 -6.31 48.87 -21.78
C PHE A 339 -7.14 50.12 -21.44
N PRO A 340 -7.05 51.21 -22.23
CA PRO A 340 -7.90 52.38 -22.01
C PRO A 340 -9.37 52.05 -22.29
N TYR A 341 -10.28 52.50 -21.43
CA TYR A 341 -11.72 52.36 -21.70
C TYR A 341 -12.22 53.54 -22.53
N THR A 342 -12.92 53.26 -23.62
CA THR A 342 -13.71 54.23 -24.37
C THR A 342 -15.18 53.85 -24.31
N LYS A 343 -16.08 54.82 -24.48
CA LYS A 343 -17.53 54.52 -24.45
C LYS A 343 -17.98 53.63 -25.62
N GLU A 344 -17.22 53.58 -26.72
CA GLU A 344 -17.47 52.64 -27.82
C GLU A 344 -16.88 51.24 -27.57
N PHE A 345 -16.17 51.01 -26.45
CA PHE A 345 -15.61 49.70 -26.16
C PHE A 345 -16.72 48.72 -25.74
N GLU A 346 -17.01 47.77 -26.63
CA GLU A 346 -17.88 46.64 -26.33
C GLU A 346 -17.13 45.61 -25.49
N ILE A 347 -17.68 45.29 -24.31
CA ILE A 347 -17.10 44.26 -23.44
C ILE A 347 -17.32 42.91 -24.13
N PRO A 348 -16.25 42.15 -24.42
CA PRO A 348 -16.38 40.84 -25.07
C PRO A 348 -17.23 39.88 -24.22
N ASP A 349 -18.16 39.15 -24.84
CA ASP A 349 -18.90 38.05 -24.20
C ASP A 349 -18.06 36.75 -24.24
N ASP A 350 -16.83 36.83 -23.74
CA ASP A 350 -15.92 35.69 -23.62
C ASP A 350 -15.72 35.32 -22.16
N ARG A 351 -16.08 34.09 -21.80
CA ARG A 351 -15.93 33.57 -20.43
C ARG A 351 -14.47 33.40 -20.02
N ASN A 352 -13.55 33.31 -20.97
CA ASN A 352 -12.11 33.23 -20.73
C ASN A 352 -11.47 34.62 -20.58
N MET A 353 -12.25 35.69 -20.68
CA MET A 353 -11.77 37.06 -20.54
C MET A 353 -12.48 37.78 -19.40
N ALA A 354 -11.71 38.37 -18.48
CA ALA A 354 -12.23 39.27 -17.47
C ALA A 354 -11.77 40.70 -17.74
N CYS A 355 -12.74 41.59 -17.97
CA CYS A 355 -12.51 43.02 -18.09
C CYS A 355 -12.90 43.69 -16.76
N LEU A 356 -11.90 44.18 -16.02
CA LEU A 356 -12.04 44.73 -14.67
C LEU A 356 -11.72 46.23 -14.66
N ASP A 357 -12.36 46.99 -13.79
CA ASP A 357 -12.03 48.40 -13.55
C ASP A 357 -10.67 48.50 -12.83
N ALA A 358 -9.67 49.09 -13.50
CA ALA A 358 -8.29 49.11 -13.00
C ALA A 358 -8.15 49.88 -11.68
N GLU A 359 -9.00 50.89 -11.42
CA GLU A 359 -8.94 51.67 -10.17
C GLU A 359 -9.43 50.87 -8.95
N LYS A 360 -10.21 49.81 -9.18
CA LYS A 360 -10.76 48.95 -8.12
C LYS A 360 -9.87 47.75 -7.82
N VAL A 361 -8.90 47.48 -8.68
CA VAL A 361 -7.97 46.37 -8.56
C VAL A 361 -6.72 46.79 -7.79
N LYS A 362 -6.26 45.95 -6.87
CA LYS A 362 -5.03 46.15 -6.10
C LYS A 362 -4.08 45.00 -6.35
N PHE A 363 -2.90 45.33 -6.86
CA PHE A 363 -1.78 44.39 -6.96
C PHE A 363 -1.06 44.24 -5.61
N PRO A 364 -0.39 43.10 -5.35
CA PRO A 364 -0.35 41.91 -6.22
C PRO A 364 -1.71 41.20 -6.28
N LEU A 365 -2.02 40.61 -7.44
CA LEU A 365 -3.16 39.71 -7.56
C LEU A 365 -2.76 38.30 -7.13
N THR A 366 -3.74 37.51 -6.75
CA THR A 366 -3.52 36.11 -6.39
C THR A 366 -4.40 35.21 -7.22
N LEU A 367 -3.80 34.29 -7.97
CA LEU A 367 -4.49 33.16 -8.57
C LEU A 367 -4.38 31.95 -7.63
N ARG A 368 -5.51 31.45 -7.14
CA ARG A 368 -5.54 30.24 -6.30
C ARG A 368 -6.77 29.38 -6.52
N ASN A 369 -6.73 28.13 -6.09
CA ASN A 369 -7.92 27.29 -6.02
C ASN A 369 -8.95 27.82 -5.01
N TRP A 370 -10.21 27.42 -5.19
CA TRP A 370 -11.29 27.70 -4.25
C TRP A 370 -11.04 27.10 -2.85
N GLN A 371 -11.45 27.84 -1.82
CA GLN A 371 -11.39 27.44 -0.42
C GLN A 371 -12.79 27.49 0.23
N ALA A 372 -13.03 26.59 1.18
CA ALA A 372 -14.30 26.56 1.91
C ALA A 372 -14.53 27.89 2.64
N GLY A 373 -15.70 28.50 2.42
CA GLY A 373 -16.05 29.81 2.98
C GLY A 373 -15.92 30.98 1.99
N ASP A 374 -15.25 30.78 0.85
CA ASP A 374 -15.14 31.81 -0.19
C ASP A 374 -16.52 32.29 -0.67
N TYR A 375 -16.61 33.59 -0.95
CA TYR A 375 -17.82 34.24 -1.44
C TYR A 375 -17.47 35.37 -2.41
N PHE A 376 -18.40 35.67 -3.31
CA PHE A 376 -18.28 36.77 -4.26
C PHE A 376 -19.67 37.37 -4.54
N CYS A 377 -19.69 38.48 -5.28
CA CYS A 377 -20.91 39.16 -5.73
C CYS A 377 -21.01 38.98 -7.25
N PRO A 378 -21.74 37.98 -7.78
CA PRO A 378 -21.78 37.73 -9.22
C PRO A 378 -22.34 38.94 -9.99
N ILE A 379 -21.67 39.35 -11.07
CA ILE A 379 -22.17 40.39 -11.96
C ILE A 379 -23.58 40.05 -12.50
N GLY A 380 -24.48 41.04 -12.54
CA GLY A 380 -25.86 40.86 -13.00
C GLY A 380 -26.86 40.40 -11.93
N MET A 381 -26.42 40.03 -10.72
CA MET A 381 -27.30 39.82 -9.57
C MET A 381 -27.28 41.05 -8.66
N LYS A 382 -28.44 41.57 -8.25
CA LYS A 382 -28.55 42.78 -7.40
C LYS A 382 -27.82 42.59 -6.05
N LYS A 383 -26.53 42.98 -5.99
CA LYS A 383 -25.65 43.09 -4.80
C LYS A 383 -25.80 41.98 -3.73
N SER A 384 -26.15 40.76 -4.10
CA SER A 384 -26.28 39.66 -3.15
C SER A 384 -24.97 38.89 -3.06
N LYS A 385 -24.36 38.94 -1.88
CA LYS A 385 -23.21 38.11 -1.52
C LYS A 385 -23.60 36.64 -1.67
N LYS A 386 -22.87 35.88 -2.49
CA LYS A 386 -23.12 34.47 -2.75
C LYS A 386 -21.90 33.63 -2.36
N LYS A 387 -22.13 32.56 -1.60
CA LYS A 387 -21.08 31.57 -1.32
C LYS A 387 -20.69 30.87 -2.62
N LEU A 388 -19.39 30.65 -2.83
CA LEU A 388 -18.93 29.95 -4.03
C LEU A 388 -19.41 28.49 -4.07
N SER A 389 -19.58 27.84 -2.90
CA SER A 389 -20.20 26.52 -2.82
C SER A 389 -21.55 26.47 -3.54
N ASP A 390 -22.39 27.48 -3.30
CA ASP A 390 -23.75 27.53 -3.83
C ASP A 390 -23.73 27.92 -5.31
N PHE A 391 -22.76 28.74 -5.73
CA PHE A 391 -22.53 29.03 -7.14
C PHE A 391 -22.16 27.76 -7.92
N PHE A 392 -21.22 26.95 -7.41
CA PHE A 392 -20.81 25.69 -8.02
C PHE A 392 -21.94 24.67 -8.09
N THR A 393 -22.75 24.55 -7.03
CA THR A 393 -23.94 23.69 -7.04
C THR A 393 -24.92 24.12 -8.13
N ASN A 394 -25.19 25.42 -8.28
CA ASN A 394 -26.08 25.92 -9.32
C ASN A 394 -25.54 25.71 -10.74
N GLN A 395 -24.21 25.77 -10.92
CA GLN A 395 -23.54 25.47 -12.18
C GLN A 395 -23.33 23.96 -12.41
N LYS A 396 -23.80 23.10 -11.50
CA LYS A 396 -23.65 21.64 -11.54
C LYS A 396 -22.19 21.16 -11.64
N PHE A 397 -21.27 21.85 -10.95
CA PHE A 397 -19.87 21.44 -10.93
C PHE A 397 -19.72 20.06 -10.29
N SER A 398 -18.83 19.24 -10.87
CA SER A 398 -18.30 18.05 -10.23
C SER A 398 -17.43 18.40 -9.02
N ALA A 399 -17.15 17.41 -8.16
CA ALA A 399 -16.27 17.61 -7.01
C ALA A 399 -14.86 18.05 -7.44
N ARG A 400 -14.35 17.52 -8.57
CA ARG A 400 -13.08 17.88 -9.18
C ARG A 400 -13.10 19.30 -9.76
N GLN A 401 -14.09 19.65 -10.59
CA GLN A 401 -14.25 21.00 -11.15
C GLN A 401 -14.27 22.07 -10.05
N LYS A 402 -14.92 21.77 -8.92
CA LYS A 402 -14.94 22.66 -7.76
C LYS A 402 -13.57 22.83 -7.10
N GLN A 403 -12.73 21.79 -7.09
CA GLN A 403 -11.38 21.85 -6.53
C GLN A 403 -10.40 22.54 -7.48
N GLU A 404 -10.47 22.24 -8.77
CA GLU A 404 -9.56 22.79 -9.80
C GLU A 404 -9.90 24.23 -10.20
N CYS A 405 -11.13 24.69 -9.93
CA CYS A 405 -11.55 26.06 -10.24
C CYS A 405 -10.59 27.09 -9.63
N LEU A 406 -9.91 27.84 -10.50
CA LEU A 406 -9.08 28.96 -10.14
C LEU A 406 -9.93 30.20 -9.88
N LEU A 407 -9.48 31.00 -8.91
CA LEU A 407 -10.03 32.27 -8.52
C LEU A 407 -8.94 33.32 -8.66
N LEU A 408 -9.25 34.43 -9.32
CA LEU A 408 -8.41 35.62 -9.33
C LEU A 408 -8.87 36.55 -8.21
N LEU A 409 -7.96 36.87 -7.29
CA LEU A 409 -8.19 37.75 -6.16
C LEU A 409 -7.40 39.04 -6.31
N SER A 410 -8.00 40.13 -5.85
CA SER A 410 -7.36 41.43 -5.63
C SER A 410 -7.41 41.70 -4.13
N GLY A 411 -6.29 41.47 -3.43
CA GLY A 411 -6.27 41.37 -1.97
C GLY A 411 -7.07 40.17 -1.47
N ASP A 412 -8.02 40.40 -0.56
CA ASP A 412 -8.89 39.36 0.02
C ASP A 412 -10.17 39.10 -0.78
N LYS A 413 -10.40 39.86 -1.86
CA LYS A 413 -11.65 39.84 -2.64
C LYS A 413 -11.45 39.12 -3.96
N ILE A 414 -12.36 38.17 -4.22
CA ILE A 414 -12.47 37.52 -5.52
C ILE A 414 -12.92 38.55 -6.55
N ALA A 415 -12.11 38.74 -7.59
CA ALA A 415 -12.42 39.59 -8.73
C ALA A 415 -13.03 38.77 -9.88
N TRP A 416 -12.59 37.53 -10.05
CA TRP A 416 -13.07 36.65 -11.13
C TRP A 416 -13.01 35.18 -10.72
N VAL A 417 -14.11 34.47 -10.96
CA VAL A 417 -14.14 33.00 -11.01
C VAL A 417 -13.71 32.64 -12.43
N VAL A 418 -12.46 32.20 -12.58
CA VAL A 418 -11.79 32.04 -13.88
C VAL A 418 -12.61 31.16 -14.81
N GLY A 419 -12.84 31.58 -16.05
CA GLY A 419 -13.64 30.83 -17.02
C GLY A 419 -15.16 30.89 -16.80
N HIS A 420 -15.65 31.64 -15.79
CA HIS A 420 -17.05 31.59 -15.38
C HIS A 420 -17.73 32.95 -15.15
N ARG A 421 -17.29 33.73 -14.16
CA ARG A 421 -18.05 34.92 -13.73
C ARG A 421 -17.20 35.96 -13.02
N ILE A 422 -17.34 37.22 -13.42
CA ILE A 422 -16.72 38.37 -12.76
C ILE A 422 -17.53 38.78 -11.52
N ASP A 423 -16.85 39.33 -10.52
CA ASP A 423 -17.46 39.96 -9.36
C ASP A 423 -17.91 41.42 -9.67
N ASP A 424 -19.18 41.73 -9.37
CA ASP A 424 -19.84 43.02 -9.60
C ASP A 424 -19.06 44.21 -8.99
N ARG A 425 -18.29 43.98 -7.91
CA ARG A 425 -17.48 45.03 -7.27
C ARG A 425 -16.35 45.52 -8.17
N PHE A 426 -15.89 44.71 -9.11
CA PHE A 426 -14.79 45.05 -10.02
C PHE A 426 -15.27 45.38 -11.44
N LYS A 427 -16.58 45.46 -11.67
CA LYS A 427 -17.14 45.73 -12.99
C LYS A 427 -16.73 47.10 -13.53
N ILE A 428 -16.65 47.16 -14.85
CA ILE A 428 -16.55 48.39 -15.62
C ILE A 428 -17.85 49.19 -15.49
N THR A 429 -17.70 50.49 -15.43
CA THR A 429 -18.79 51.46 -15.38
C THR A 429 -18.55 52.55 -16.43
N PRO A 430 -19.55 53.38 -16.76
CA PRO A 430 -19.34 54.51 -17.67
C PRO A 430 -18.27 55.52 -17.22
N PHE A 431 -17.82 55.45 -15.96
CA PHE A 431 -16.79 56.31 -15.38
C PHE A 431 -15.39 55.68 -15.37
N THR A 432 -15.28 54.40 -15.71
CA THR A 432 -14.01 53.68 -15.75
C THR A 432 -13.10 54.33 -16.80
N LYS A 433 -11.86 54.68 -16.46
CA LYS A 433 -10.91 55.29 -17.41
C LYS A 433 -9.95 54.27 -18.00
N LYS A 434 -9.58 53.28 -17.19
CA LYS A 434 -8.59 52.26 -17.51
C LYS A 434 -9.11 50.91 -17.03
N MET A 435 -8.94 49.89 -17.86
CA MET A 435 -9.34 48.52 -17.56
C MET A 435 -8.11 47.66 -17.35
N LEU A 436 -8.22 46.70 -16.47
CA LEU A 436 -7.34 45.54 -16.43
C LEU A 436 -8.05 44.39 -17.16
N ILE A 437 -7.41 43.87 -18.20
CA ILE A 437 -7.90 42.71 -18.95
C ILE A 437 -7.06 41.51 -18.52
N VAL A 438 -7.74 40.43 -18.15
CA VAL A 438 -7.14 39.13 -17.83
C VAL A 438 -7.72 38.11 -18.81
N LYS A 439 -6.86 37.54 -19.65
CA LYS A 439 -7.23 36.48 -20.60
C LYS A 439 -6.70 35.14 -20.14
N LEU A 440 -7.55 34.12 -20.19
CA LEU A 440 -7.20 32.72 -20.09
C LEU A 440 -6.98 32.19 -21.51
N LEU A 441 -5.73 31.88 -21.86
CA LEU A 441 -5.36 31.38 -23.18
C LEU A 441 -5.58 29.87 -23.23
N LYS A 442 -6.44 29.40 -24.14
CA LYS A 442 -6.58 27.97 -24.43
C LYS A 442 -5.68 27.57 -25.58
N ASP A 443 -5.18 26.34 -25.58
CA ASP A 443 -4.28 25.78 -26.61
C ASP A 443 -4.78 25.92 -28.06
N SER A 444 -6.07 26.19 -28.28
CA SER A 444 -6.67 26.41 -29.60
C SER A 444 -6.41 27.79 -30.22
N GLU A 445 -5.84 28.76 -29.49
CA GLU A 445 -5.50 30.10 -30.03
C GLU A 445 -4.06 30.24 -30.50
N MET A 446 -3.29 29.14 -30.52
CA MET A 446 -2.00 29.08 -31.21
C MET A 446 -2.19 28.73 -32.70
N LYS A 447 -2.57 29.73 -33.49
CA LYS A 447 -2.25 29.76 -34.92
C LYS A 447 -1.82 31.15 -35.35
#